data_AF-A0A0D0D0E7-F1
#
_entry.id   AF-A0A0D0D0E7-F1
#
_cell.length_a   1.000
_cell.length_b   1.000
_cell.length_c   1.000
_cell.angle_alpha   90.00
_cell.angle_beta   90.00
_cell.angle_gamma   90.00
#
_symmetry.space_group_name_H-M   'P 1'
#
loop_
_entity.id
_entity.type
_entity.pdbx_description
1 polymer ?
#
loop_
_entity_poly.entity_id
_entity_poly.type
_entity_poly.pdbx_seq_one_letter_code
_entity_poly.pdbx_strand_id
1 'polypeptide(L)' 'DHYCELLRVSCQWQLLKLLKWASLGHPQDPPKPGSLVLFFPTCPQPGINVYPDVTDDLLKYV' A
#
# COMPACT_ATOMS: atom_id res chain seq x y z
N ASP A 1 -2.96 -33.05 -12.50
CA ASP A 1 -3.62 -32.21 -11.48
C ASP A 1 -2.69 -31.56 -10.45
N HIS A 2 -1.62 -32.23 -9.98
CA HIS A 2 -0.72 -31.67 -8.95
C HIS A 2 0.00 -30.36 -9.33
N TYR A 3 0.21 -30.11 -10.62
CA TYR A 3 0.88 -28.90 -11.10
C TYR A 3 -0.01 -27.65 -11.06
N CYS A 4 -1.34 -27.84 -11.14
CA CYS A 4 -2.31 -26.74 -11.13
C CYS A 4 -2.33 -26.04 -9.77
N GLU A 5 -2.29 -26.81 -8.68
CA GLU A 5 -2.22 -26.26 -7.32
C GLU A 5 -0.89 -25.53 -7.07
N LEU A 6 0.23 -26.06 -7.57
CA LEU A 6 1.52 -25.39 -7.48
C LEU A 6 1.50 -24.02 -8.21
N LEU A 7 0.90 -23.98 -9.41
CA LEU A 7 0.74 -22.75 -10.17
C LEU A 7 -0.18 -21.75 -9.46
N ARG A 8 -1.28 -22.21 -8.87
CA ARG A 8 -2.22 -21.37 -8.11
C ARG A 8 -1.54 -20.72 -6.92
N VAL A 9 -0.81 -21.50 -6.12
CA VAL A 9 -0.05 -21.00 -4.95
C VAL A 9 1.05 -20.03 -5.40
N SER A 10 1.74 -20.31 -6.51
CA SER A 10 2.75 -19.41 -7.08
C SER A 10 2.15 -18.06 -7.52
N CYS A 11 1.00 -18.05 -8.18
CA CYS A 11 0.28 -16.83 -8.56
C CYS A 11 -0.17 -16.03 -7.33
N GLN A 12 -0.72 -16.70 -6.31
CA GLN A 12 -1.10 -16.06 -5.04
C GLN A 12 0.12 -15.44 -4.34
N TRP A 13 1.25 -16.14 -4.29
CA TRP A 13 2.49 -15.63 -3.71
C TRP A 13 3.02 -14.38 -4.44
N GLN A 14 2.99 -14.39 -5.78
CA GLN A 14 3.41 -13.23 -6.57
C GLN A 14 2.51 -12.01 -6.30
N LEU A 15 1.19 -12.22 -6.23
CA LEU A 15 0.24 -11.16 -5.89
C LEU A 15 0.49 -10.59 -4.49
N LEU A 16 0.68 -11.45 -3.49
CA LEU A 16 0.97 -11.02 -2.11
C LEU A 16 2.26 -10.22 -2.01
N LYS A 17 3.32 -10.61 -2.75
CA LYS A 17 4.54 -9.81 -2.84
C LYS A 17 4.27 -8.44 -3.42
N LEU A 18 3.53 -8.36 -4.54
CA LEU A 18 3.20 -7.09 -5.18
C LEU A 18 2.45 -6.16 -4.21
N LEU A 19 1.45 -6.67 -3.50
CA LEU A 19 0.68 -5.91 -2.51
C LEU A 19 1.55 -5.44 -1.35
N LYS A 20 2.42 -6.30 -0.83
CA LYS A 20 3.40 -5.94 0.22
C LYS A 20 4.29 -4.79 -0.22
N TRP A 21 4.83 -4.83 -1.43
CA TRP A 21 5.72 -3.79 -1.96
C TRP A 21 4.98 -2.51 -2.34
N ALA A 22 3.72 -2.60 -2.74
CA ALA A 22 2.86 -1.45 -2.96
C ALA A 22 2.42 -0.77 -1.65
N SER A 23 2.84 -1.28 -0.49
CA SER A 23 2.36 -0.86 0.84
C SER A 23 0.84 -0.96 0.99
N LEU A 24 0.20 -1.81 0.16
CA LEU A 24 -1.20 -2.15 0.29
C LEU A 24 -1.32 -3.19 1.40
N GLY A 25 -1.41 -2.72 2.65
CA GLY A 25 -1.92 -3.53 3.76
C GLY A 25 -3.41 -3.83 3.57
N HIS A 26 -3.95 -4.86 4.24
CA HIS A 26 -5.36 -5.27 4.16
C HIS A 26 -6.28 -4.06 4.36
N PRO A 27 -6.78 -3.45 3.28
CA PRO A 27 -7.58 -2.25 3.40
C PRO A 27 -9.01 -2.71 3.74
N GLN A 28 -9.66 -2.02 4.67
CA GLN A 28 -11.06 -2.29 5.02
C GLN A 28 -11.97 -2.15 3.79
N ASP A 29 -11.55 -1.33 2.82
CA ASP A 29 -12.24 -1.10 1.55
C ASP A 29 -11.38 -1.55 0.35
N PRO A 30 -11.99 -2.11 -0.71
CA PRO A 30 -11.26 -2.45 -1.93
C PRO A 30 -10.67 -1.18 -2.60
N PRO A 31 -9.44 -1.26 -3.14
CA PRO A 31 -8.83 -0.14 -3.83
C PRO A 31 -9.63 0.24 -5.08
N LYS A 32 -9.80 1.56 -5.32
CA LYS A 32 -10.51 2.07 -6.49
C LYS A 32 -9.70 1.80 -7.79
N PRO A 33 -10.35 1.55 -8.93
CA PRO A 33 -9.66 1.44 -10.21
C PRO A 33 -8.79 2.69 -10.48
N GLY A 34 -7.52 2.50 -10.83
CA GLY A 34 -6.57 3.61 -11.06
C GLY A 34 -5.85 4.11 -9.79
N SER A 35 -6.14 3.52 -8.63
CA SER A 35 -5.45 3.76 -7.37
C SER A 35 -4.07 3.08 -7.37
N LEU A 36 -3.16 3.50 -8.26
CA LEU A 36 -1.72 3.27 -8.09
C LEU A 36 -1.23 4.19 -6.98
N VAL A 37 -1.53 3.81 -5.74
CA VAL A 37 -0.95 4.47 -4.57
C VAL A 37 0.45 3.90 -4.48
N LEU A 38 1.42 4.56 -5.13
CA LEU A 38 2.79 4.48 -4.67
C LEU A 38 2.77 5.14 -3.29
N PHE A 39 2.43 4.35 -2.28
CA PHE A 39 2.41 4.81 -0.91
C PHE A 39 3.87 5.06 -0.56
N PHE A 40 4.24 6.32 -0.44
CA PHE A 40 5.54 6.70 0.08
C PHE A 40 5.42 6.72 1.60
N PRO A 41 5.92 5.70 2.33
CA PRO A 41 5.82 5.66 3.78
C PRO A 41 6.52 6.83 4.45
N THR A 42 7.48 7.45 3.76
CA THR A 42 8.23 8.63 4.21
C THR A 42 7.59 9.96 3.80
N CYS A 43 6.56 9.96 2.96
CA CYS A 43 5.87 11.19 2.59
C CYS A 43 4.95 11.62 3.75
N PRO A 44 4.95 12.92 4.14
CA PRO A 44 4.03 13.44 5.14
C PRO A 44 2.57 13.27 4.66
N GLN A 45 1.81 12.47 5.38
CA GLN A 45 0.39 12.20 5.13
C GLN A 45 -0.42 12.66 6.35
N PRO A 46 -1.05 13.84 6.29
CA PRO A 46 -1.92 14.35 7.35
C PRO A 46 -2.96 13.33 7.76
N GLY A 47 -2.99 12.98 9.05
CA GLY A 47 -3.95 12.00 9.60
C GLY A 47 -3.60 10.53 9.39
N ILE A 48 -2.49 10.20 8.71
CA ILE A 48 -1.96 8.82 8.60
C ILE A 48 -0.64 8.68 9.35
N ASN A 49 0.36 9.49 9.00
CA ASN A 49 1.69 9.47 9.63
C ASN A 49 2.17 10.86 10.11
N VAL A 50 1.35 11.91 9.94
CA VAL A 50 1.57 13.26 10.47
C VAL A 50 0.48 13.61 11.48
N TYR A 51 0.90 14.00 12.70
CA TYR A 51 0.00 14.43 13.76
C TYR A 51 -0.55 15.84 13.46
N PRO A 52 -1.83 16.12 13.75
CA PRO A 52 -2.49 17.39 13.40
C PRO A 52 -1.94 18.62 14.14
N ASP A 53 -1.09 18.49 15.16
CA ASP A 53 -0.48 19.65 15.84
C ASP A 53 0.83 20.14 15.17
N VAL A 54 1.38 19.36 14.23
CA VAL A 54 2.67 19.65 13.56
C VAL A 54 2.44 20.52 12.30
N THR A 55 1.44 21.40 12.35
CA THR A 55 0.87 22.02 11.13
C THR A 55 1.57 23.27 10.62
N ASP A 56 2.58 23.81 11.30
CA ASP A 56 3.25 25.04 10.79
C ASP A 56 4.56 24.73 10.03
N ASP A 57 5.42 23.86 10.56
CA ASP A 57 6.76 23.65 9.99
C ASP A 57 6.81 22.68 8.79
N LEU A 58 5.89 21.72 8.71
CA LEU A 58 5.95 20.61 7.74
C LEU A 58 5.25 20.89 6.41
N LEU A 59 4.26 21.79 6.38
CA LEU A 59 3.61 22.26 5.15
C LEU A 59 4.53 23.12 4.28
N LYS A 60 5.66 23.58 4.82
CA LYS A 60 6.67 24.33 4.07
C LYS A 60 7.39 23.51 3.01
N TYR A 61 7.39 22.18 3.16
CA TYR A 61 8.17 21.24 2.34
C TYR A 61 7.31 20.28 1.51
N VAL A 62 5.98 20.44 1.54
CA VAL A 62 5.02 19.76 0.66
C VAL A 62 4.64 20.71 -0.47
#